data_AF-A0A660R6G6-F1
#
_entry.id   AF-A0A660R6G6-F1
#
_cell.length_a   1.000
_cell.length_b   1.000
_cell.length_c   1.000
_cell.angle_alpha   90.00
_cell.angle_beta   90.00
_cell.angle_gamma   90.00
#
_symmetry.space_group_name_H-M   'P 1'
#
loop_
_entity.id
_entity.type
_entity.pdbx_description
1 polymer ?
#
loop_
_entity_poly.entity_id
_entity_poly.type
_entity_poly.pdbx_seq_one_letter_code
_entity_poly.pdbx_strand_id
1 'polypeptide(L)'
;SLDKIAEIAEVRNICTLLGDKVYRSSGAKWTVILTRNPNRMILNPLSRTVFVVPINKLEDAIDYVDSKVMAVGFSSNEGIERLKNKLSAKGVERISYIGKLSYPPIGFTSSWEYPITRLVRLVTRDLSISDLKRVKSLKNVEKLMYGVKSHHIRFM
;
A
#
# COMPACT_ATOMS: atom_id res chain seq x y z
N SER A 1 1.47 18.04 20.95
CA SER A 1 0.39 18.14 21.94
C SER A 1 0.77 17.31 23.14
N LEU A 2 0.14 17.58 24.28
CA LEU A 2 0.29 16.77 25.49
C LEU A 2 -0.08 15.29 25.22
N ASP A 3 -1.13 15.07 24.42
CA ASP A 3 -1.64 13.74 24.08
C ASP A 3 -0.59 12.85 23.41
N LYS A 4 0.20 13.40 22.47
CA LYS A 4 1.29 12.64 21.83
C LYS A 4 2.38 12.22 22.82
N ILE A 5 2.64 13.05 23.83
CA ILE A 5 3.63 12.72 24.87
C ILE A 5 3.08 11.63 25.77
N ALA A 6 1.79 11.70 26.13
CA ALA A 6 1.10 10.67 26.90
C ALA A 6 1.06 9.33 26.16
N GLU A 7 0.70 9.33 24.87
CA GLU A 7 0.68 8.13 24.01
C GLU A 7 2.08 7.48 23.93
N ILE A 8 3.14 8.27 23.72
CA ILE A 8 4.51 7.75 23.72
C ILE A 8 4.88 7.17 25.09
N ALA A 9 4.48 7.82 26.19
CA ALA A 9 4.78 7.34 27.55
C ALA A 9 4.04 6.03 27.86
N GLU A 10 2.77 5.91 27.45
CA GLU A 10 1.97 4.70 27.61
C GLU A 10 2.60 3.52 26.86
N VAL A 11 2.93 3.69 25.57
CA VAL A 11 3.57 2.63 24.77
C VAL A 11 4.91 2.20 25.40
N ARG A 12 5.72 3.15 25.87
CA ARG A 12 7.00 2.84 26.56
C ARG A 12 6.77 2.01 27.82
N ASN A 13 5.79 2.39 28.64
CA ASN A 13 5.49 1.70 29.90
C ASN A 13 4.97 0.29 29.64
N ILE A 14 4.04 0.13 28.69
CA ILE A 14 3.50 -1.19 28.31
C ILE A 14 4.62 -2.09 27.81
N CYS A 15 5.45 -1.63 26.87
CA CYS A 15 6.56 -2.45 26.34
C CYS A 15 7.58 -2.81 27.43
N THR A 16 7.88 -1.88 28.35
CA THR A 16 8.77 -2.17 29.48
C THR A 16 8.18 -3.23 30.41
N LEU A 17 6.88 -3.14 30.73
CA LEU A 17 6.16 -4.14 31.54
C LEU A 17 6.13 -5.51 30.86
N LEU A 18 6.02 -5.54 29.52
CA LEU A 18 6.04 -6.77 28.73
C LEU A 18 7.45 -7.38 28.57
N GLY A 19 8.49 -6.73 29.11
CA GLY A 19 9.86 -7.21 29.10
C GLY A 19 10.69 -6.81 27.88
N ASP A 20 10.17 -5.91 27.03
CA ASP A 20 10.94 -5.39 25.89
C ASP A 20 11.99 -4.37 26.33
N LYS A 21 13.06 -4.25 25.54
CA LYS A 21 14.12 -3.29 25.82
C LYS A 21 13.79 -1.95 25.15
N VAL A 22 13.50 -0.95 25.97
CA VAL A 22 13.10 0.39 25.52
C VAL A 22 14.27 1.37 25.63
N TYR A 23 14.73 1.87 24.48
CA TYR A 23 15.70 2.96 24.40
C TYR A 23 14.97 4.29 24.22
N ARG A 24 15.20 5.23 25.14
CA ARG A 24 14.52 6.52 25.18
C ARG A 24 15.52 7.67 25.06
N SER A 25 15.27 8.60 24.14
CA SER A 25 15.88 9.93 24.19
C SER A 25 15.31 10.73 25.36
N SER A 26 15.99 11.77 25.83
CA SER A 26 15.38 12.75 26.74
C SER A 26 14.11 13.36 26.11
N GLY A 27 12.98 13.25 26.82
CA GLY A 27 11.66 13.71 26.36
C GLY A 27 10.99 12.83 25.29
N ALA A 28 10.35 13.47 24.32
CA ALA A 28 9.53 12.86 23.26
C ALA A 28 10.21 12.90 21.85
N LYS A 29 11.55 12.89 21.79
CA LYS A 29 12.28 12.96 20.52
C LYS A 29 12.29 11.64 19.77
N TRP A 30 12.87 10.57 20.29
CA TRP A 30 12.84 9.26 19.63
C TRP A 30 12.74 8.14 20.67
N THR A 31 12.03 7.08 20.31
CA THR A 31 11.94 5.85 21.10
C THR A 31 12.26 4.68 20.18
N VAL A 32 13.17 3.81 20.62
CA VAL A 32 13.45 2.54 19.94
C VAL A 32 13.04 1.42 20.88
N ILE A 33 12.16 0.53 20.42
CA ILE A 33 11.66 -0.59 21.21
C ILE A 33 12.19 -1.86 20.56
N LEU A 34 13.12 -2.53 21.22
CA LEU A 34 13.63 -3.82 20.78
C LEU A 34 12.73 -4.92 21.34
N THR A 35 12.01 -5.60 20.46
CA THR A 35 11.06 -6.66 20.82
C THR A 35 11.37 -7.96 20.09
N ARG A 36 11.04 -9.08 20.72
CA ARG A 36 11.08 -10.42 20.10
C ARG A 36 9.71 -10.86 19.58
N ASN A 37 8.65 -10.11 19.86
CA ASN A 37 7.28 -10.48 19.50
C ASN A 37 6.53 -9.28 18.89
N PRO A 38 6.75 -8.99 17.60
CA PRO A 38 6.10 -7.85 16.94
C PRO A 38 4.57 -8.00 16.84
N ASN A 39 4.02 -9.21 16.97
CA ASN A 39 2.57 -9.43 16.92
C ASN A 39 1.83 -8.80 18.11
N ARG A 40 2.55 -8.40 19.17
CA ARG A 40 2.00 -7.63 20.30
C ARG A 40 1.74 -6.16 19.95
N MET A 41 2.18 -5.70 18.78
CA MET A 41 1.98 -4.34 18.31
C MET A 41 0.55 -4.15 17.79
N ILE A 42 -0.37 -3.83 18.70
CA ILE A 42 -1.79 -3.61 18.37
C ILE A 42 -2.01 -2.22 17.75
N LEU A 43 -1.20 -1.23 18.14
CA LEU A 43 -1.28 0.15 17.67
C LEU A 43 0.09 0.61 17.20
N ASN A 44 0.14 1.15 15.97
CA ASN A 44 1.32 1.84 15.49
C ASN A 44 1.29 3.26 16.09
N PRO A 45 2.19 3.61 17.03
CA PRO A 45 2.20 4.95 17.58
C PRO A 45 2.43 5.95 16.45
N LEU A 46 1.58 6.96 16.32
CA LEU A 46 1.66 7.99 15.26
C LEU A 46 2.84 8.96 15.45
N SER A 47 3.90 8.49 16.10
CA SER A 47 4.94 9.25 16.77
C SER A 47 6.33 8.73 16.40
N ARG A 48 7.36 9.41 16.89
CA ARG A 48 8.79 9.08 16.69
C ARG A 48 9.22 7.83 17.49
N THR A 49 8.47 6.76 17.35
CA THR A 49 8.69 5.45 17.99
C THR A 49 8.88 4.42 16.89
N VAL A 50 9.96 3.65 16.97
CA VAL A 50 10.26 2.57 16.04
C VAL A 50 10.43 1.27 16.80
N PHE A 51 9.82 0.22 16.29
CA PHE A 51 10.00 -1.14 16.79
C PHE A 51 11.07 -1.83 15.98
N VAL A 52 11.94 -2.54 16.66
CA VAL A 52 13.06 -3.29 16.07
C VAL A 52 12.91 -4.73 16.49
N VAL A 53 12.86 -5.61 15.50
CA VAL A 53 12.85 -7.06 15.69
C VAL A 53 14.21 -7.58 15.23
N PRO A 54 15.00 -8.20 16.11
CA PRO A 54 16.27 -8.81 15.69
C PRO A 54 15.99 -10.05 14.85
N ILE A 55 16.68 -10.16 13.72
CA ILE A 55 16.62 -11.31 12.81
C ILE A 55 18.02 -11.87 12.61
N ASN A 56 18.11 -13.17 12.37
CA ASN A 56 19.40 -13.83 12.14
C ASN A 56 19.79 -13.75 10.66
N LYS A 57 18.81 -13.92 9.77
CA LYS A 57 18.97 -13.83 8.32
C LYS A 57 17.95 -12.86 7.74
N LEU A 58 18.32 -12.25 6.61
CA LEU A 58 17.45 -11.28 5.94
C LEU A 58 16.13 -11.93 5.49
N GLU A 59 16.16 -13.22 5.12
CA GLU A 59 14.98 -14.00 4.77
C GLU A 59 13.95 -14.08 5.88
N ASP A 60 14.38 -14.13 7.13
CA ASP A 60 13.50 -14.24 8.29
C ASP A 60 12.60 -13.00 8.41
N ALA A 61 12.99 -11.87 7.79
CA ALA A 61 12.17 -10.66 7.74
C ALA A 61 10.84 -10.88 7.00
N ILE A 62 10.78 -11.84 6.07
CA ILE A 62 9.60 -12.10 5.23
C ILE A 62 8.42 -12.61 6.06
N ASP A 63 8.69 -13.30 7.17
CA ASP A 63 7.66 -13.85 8.05
C ASP A 63 6.88 -12.75 8.79
N TYR A 64 7.47 -11.56 8.92
CA TYR A 64 6.83 -10.39 9.51
C TYR A 64 6.06 -9.53 8.49
N VAL A 65 6.05 -9.92 7.22
CA VAL A 65 5.30 -9.24 6.17
C VAL A 65 3.93 -9.91 6.01
N ASP A 66 2.88 -9.16 6.35
CA ASP A 66 1.48 -9.55 6.20
C ASP A 66 0.70 -8.54 5.35
N SER A 67 -0.62 -8.71 5.24
CA SER A 67 -1.50 -7.82 4.48
C SER A 67 -1.54 -6.38 4.98
N LYS A 68 -1.01 -6.09 6.17
CA LYS A 68 -0.96 -4.73 6.75
C LYS A 68 0.30 -3.98 6.32
N VAL A 69 1.30 -4.69 5.79
CA VAL A 69 2.57 -4.11 5.36
C VAL A 69 2.43 -3.57 3.93
N MET A 70 2.27 -2.26 3.81
CA MET A 70 2.19 -1.60 2.50
C MET A 70 3.55 -1.43 1.82
N ALA A 71 4.60 -1.14 2.60
CA ALA A 71 5.90 -0.80 2.04
C ALA A 71 7.06 -1.37 2.85
N VAL A 72 8.09 -1.81 2.14
CA VAL A 72 9.32 -2.35 2.71
C VAL A 72 10.51 -1.53 2.22
N GLY A 73 11.33 -1.09 3.17
CA GLY A 73 12.55 -0.33 2.91
C GLY A 73 13.80 -1.19 3.09
N PHE A 74 14.74 -1.10 2.16
CA PHE A 74 16.04 -1.77 2.24
C PHE A 74 17.18 -0.75 2.34
N SER A 75 18.24 -1.12 3.07
CA SER A 75 19.47 -0.34 3.12
C SER A 75 20.41 -0.61 1.95
N SER A 76 20.24 -1.72 1.23
CA SER A 76 21.10 -2.15 0.13
C SER A 76 20.32 -2.69 -1.07
N ASN A 77 20.89 -2.54 -2.27
CA ASN A 77 20.29 -3.07 -3.51
C ASN A 77 20.29 -4.60 -3.54
N GLU A 78 21.33 -5.23 -2.99
CA GLU A 78 21.45 -6.68 -2.92
C GLU A 78 20.27 -7.32 -2.17
N GLY A 79 19.84 -6.71 -1.06
CA GLY A 79 18.69 -7.18 -0.30
C GLY A 79 17.38 -7.09 -1.09
N ILE A 80 17.20 -6.01 -1.88
CA ILE A 80 16.05 -5.84 -2.77
C ILE A 80 16.03 -6.96 -3.80
N GLU A 81 17.12 -7.15 -4.54
CA GLU A 81 17.18 -8.16 -5.61
C GLU A 81 16.93 -9.57 -5.09
N ARG A 82 17.45 -9.89 -3.90
CA ARG A 82 17.29 -11.19 -3.26
C ARG A 82 15.85 -11.48 -2.83
N LEU A 83 15.11 -10.48 -2.35
CA LEU A 83 13.79 -10.69 -1.71
C LEU A 83 12.60 -10.12 -2.47
N LYS A 84 12.79 -9.29 -3.50
CA LYS A 84 11.70 -8.57 -4.19
C LYS A 84 10.55 -9.47 -4.62
N ASN A 85 10.85 -10.62 -5.23
CA ASN A 85 9.82 -11.53 -5.74
C ASN A 85 8.98 -12.13 -4.60
N LYS A 86 9.61 -12.50 -3.49
CA LYS A 86 8.91 -13.05 -2.32
C LYS A 86 8.04 -12.00 -1.63
N LEU A 87 8.53 -10.76 -1.57
CA LEU A 87 7.79 -9.63 -1.00
C LEU A 87 6.60 -9.23 -1.88
N SER A 88 6.80 -9.14 -3.20
CA SER A 88 5.71 -8.89 -4.15
C SER A 88 4.64 -9.98 -4.10
N ALA A 89 5.03 -11.25 -3.95
CA ALA A 89 4.09 -12.36 -3.79
C ALA A 89 3.24 -12.27 -2.50
N LYS A 90 3.73 -11.59 -1.46
CA LYS A 90 2.98 -11.28 -0.24
C LYS A 90 2.09 -10.03 -0.34
N GLY A 91 2.07 -9.36 -1.49
CA GLY A 91 1.24 -8.18 -1.72
C GLY A 91 1.85 -6.86 -1.26
N VAL A 92 3.16 -6.81 -1.04
CA VAL A 92 3.85 -5.54 -0.75
C VAL A 92 3.71 -4.59 -1.93
N GLU A 93 3.12 -3.41 -1.69
CA GLU A 93 2.89 -2.39 -2.72
C GLU A 93 4.19 -1.71 -3.14
N ARG A 94 5.09 -1.46 -2.19
CA ARG A 94 6.29 -0.69 -2.46
C ARG A 94 7.53 -1.29 -1.84
N ILE A 95 8.53 -1.55 -2.67
CA ILE A 95 9.87 -1.96 -2.26
C ILE A 95 10.83 -0.86 -2.69
N SER A 96 11.52 -0.24 -1.74
CA SER A 96 12.38 0.92 -2.02
C SER A 96 13.56 1.00 -1.04
N TYR A 97 14.42 1.99 -1.21
CA TYR A 97 15.48 2.29 -0.27
C TYR A 97 14.95 3.00 0.98
N ILE A 98 15.56 2.72 2.13
CA ILE A 98 15.35 3.49 3.35
C ILE A 98 15.65 4.97 3.04
N GLY A 99 14.77 5.87 3.48
CA GLY A 99 14.85 7.31 3.17
C GLY A 99 14.22 7.73 1.85
N LYS A 100 13.88 6.79 0.95
CA LYS A 100 13.15 7.06 -0.31
C LYS A 100 11.69 6.62 -0.26
N LEU A 101 11.25 5.98 0.82
CA LEU A 101 9.85 5.57 1.01
C LEU A 101 8.87 6.74 0.88
N SER A 102 9.21 7.93 1.38
CA SER A 102 8.31 9.10 1.29
C SER A 102 8.36 9.82 -0.07
N TYR A 103 9.25 9.41 -0.98
CA TYR A 103 9.51 10.13 -2.23
C TYR A 103 9.45 9.16 -3.41
N PRO A 104 8.24 8.79 -3.88
CA PRO A 104 8.10 7.90 -5.01
C PRO A 104 8.67 8.54 -6.29
N PRO A 105 9.22 7.74 -7.21
CA PRO A 105 9.72 8.26 -8.48
C PRO A 105 8.58 8.83 -9.34
N ILE A 106 8.94 9.70 -10.28
CA ILE A 106 7.99 10.26 -11.25
C ILE A 106 7.33 9.11 -12.04
N GLY A 107 6.01 9.16 -12.17
CA GLY A 107 5.22 8.12 -12.83
C GLY A 107 4.75 6.99 -11.90
N PHE A 108 5.12 7.01 -10.61
CA PHE A 108 4.60 6.05 -9.64
C PHE A 108 3.08 6.20 -9.47
N THR A 109 2.38 5.08 -9.47
CA THR A 109 0.96 4.99 -9.17
C THR A 109 0.79 4.58 -7.71
N SER A 110 0.19 5.44 -6.90
CA SER A 110 -0.25 5.06 -5.56
C SER A 110 -1.46 4.12 -5.66
N SER A 111 -1.55 3.14 -4.77
CA SER A 111 -2.75 2.31 -4.57
C SER A 111 -3.05 1.30 -5.69
N TRP A 112 -2.04 0.83 -6.42
CA TRP A 112 -2.21 -0.14 -7.53
C TRP A 112 -3.11 0.33 -8.68
N GLU A 113 -3.50 1.60 -8.69
CA GLU A 113 -4.36 2.15 -9.73
C GLU A 113 -3.53 2.62 -10.91
N TYR A 114 -3.75 1.99 -12.07
CA TYR A 114 -3.29 2.50 -13.35
C TYR A 114 -4.49 3.15 -14.04
N PRO A 115 -4.86 4.39 -13.67
CA PRO A 115 -6.00 5.03 -14.30
C PRO A 115 -5.71 5.10 -15.80
N ILE A 116 -6.59 4.49 -16.61
CA ILE A 116 -6.45 4.40 -18.07
C ILE A 116 -6.19 5.78 -18.67
N THR A 117 -6.74 6.83 -18.06
CA THR A 117 -6.52 8.23 -18.44
C THR A 117 -5.06 8.69 -18.39
N ARG A 118 -4.18 8.01 -17.64
CA ARG A 118 -2.72 8.23 -17.65
C ARG A 118 -1.98 7.43 -18.73
N LEU A 119 -2.62 6.40 -19.31
CA LEU A 119 -2.03 5.52 -20.32
C LEU A 119 -2.50 5.84 -21.74
N VAL A 120 -3.60 6.59 -21.88
CA VAL A 120 -4.18 6.94 -23.18
C VAL A 120 -4.32 8.44 -23.34
N ARG A 121 -4.15 8.92 -24.57
CA ARG A 121 -4.61 10.25 -24.94
C ARG A 121 -6.12 10.16 -25.18
N LEU A 122 -6.92 10.76 -24.30
CA LEU A 122 -8.33 10.94 -24.55
C LEU A 122 -8.49 11.93 -25.71
N VAL A 123 -9.05 11.46 -26.82
CA VAL A 123 -9.40 12.30 -27.97
C VAL A 123 -10.91 12.37 -28.03
N THR A 124 -11.45 13.56 -27.78
CA THR A 124 -12.86 13.85 -28.04
C THR A 124 -12.97 14.44 -29.44
N ARG A 125 -13.92 13.93 -30.23
CA ARG A 125 -14.31 14.53 -31.50
C ARG A 125 -15.79 14.86 -31.42
N ASP A 126 -16.14 16.08 -31.81
CA ASP A 126 -17.53 16.47 -31.97
C ASP A 126 -18.16 15.65 -33.10
N LEU A 127 -19.30 15.03 -32.80
CA LEU A 127 -20.05 14.27 -33.78
C LEU A 127 -20.80 15.23 -34.70
N SER A 128 -20.63 15.06 -36.00
CA SER A 128 -21.47 15.75 -36.97
C SER A 128 -22.88 15.15 -37.00
N ILE A 129 -23.85 15.87 -37.57
CA ILE A 129 -25.23 15.37 -37.74
C ILE A 129 -25.25 14.07 -38.57
N SER A 130 -24.36 13.92 -39.54
CA SER A 130 -24.19 12.69 -40.31
C SER A 130 -23.66 11.54 -39.46
N ASP A 131 -22.72 11.80 -38.54
CA ASP A 131 -22.19 10.79 -37.63
C ASP A 131 -23.28 10.31 -36.67
N LEU A 132 -24.14 11.22 -36.18
CA LEU A 132 -25.28 10.88 -35.33
C LEU A 132 -26.31 9.99 -36.04
N LYS A 133 -26.58 10.24 -37.33
CA LYS A 133 -27.47 9.38 -38.14
C LYS A 133 -26.91 7.96 -38.29
N ARG A 134 -25.58 7.83 -38.47
CA ARG A 134 -24.87 6.55 -38.57
C ARG A 134 -24.83 5.79 -37.23
N VAL A 135 -24.66 6.47 -36.11
CA VAL A 135 -24.71 5.83 -34.79
C VAL A 135 -26.14 5.34 -34.46
N LYS A 136 -27.17 6.11 -34.84
CA LYS A 136 -28.57 5.66 -34.72
C LYS A 136 -28.87 4.43 -35.58
N SER A 137 -28.34 4.36 -36.80
CA SER A 137 -28.51 3.17 -37.64
C SER A 137 -27.80 1.94 -37.06
N LEU A 138 -26.60 2.11 -36.49
CA LEU A 138 -25.87 1.03 -35.81
C LEU A 138 -26.59 0.52 -34.55
N LYS A 139 -27.15 1.40 -33.72
CA LYS A 139 -27.99 0.98 -32.58
C LYS A 139 -29.22 0.20 -33.01
N ASN A 140 -29.81 0.56 -34.16
CA ASN A 140 -30.92 -0.20 -34.71
C ASN A 140 -30.47 -1.57 -35.24
N VAL A 141 -29.27 -1.67 -35.80
CA VAL A 141 -28.65 -2.95 -36.23
C VAL A 141 -28.31 -3.83 -35.03
N GLU A 142 -27.76 -3.30 -33.94
CA GLU A 142 -27.57 -4.05 -32.68
C GLU A 142 -28.91 -4.52 -32.12
N LYS A 143 -29.95 -3.68 -32.13
CA LYS A 143 -31.29 -4.06 -31.67
C LYS A 143 -31.94 -5.15 -32.55
N LEU A 144 -31.57 -5.22 -33.84
CA LEU A 144 -31.96 -6.26 -34.79
C LEU A 144 -31.13 -7.56 -34.60
N MET A 145 -29.82 -7.43 -34.37
CA MET A 145 -28.89 -8.54 -34.16
C MET A 145 -29.12 -9.23 -32.80
N TYR A 146 -29.37 -8.44 -31.74
CA TYR A 146 -29.62 -8.91 -30.37
C TYR A 146 -31.11 -8.96 -30.01
N GLY A 147 -32.00 -8.73 -30.99
CA GLY A 147 -33.45 -8.80 -30.83
C GLY A 147 -34.03 -10.21 -30.70
N VAL A 148 -33.19 -11.26 -30.74
CA VAL A 148 -33.60 -12.64 -30.44
C VAL A 148 -33.34 -12.93 -28.96
N LYS A 149 -34.36 -12.65 -28.14
CA LYS A 149 -34.59 -13.08 -26.74
C LYS A 149 -33.35 -13.25 -25.85
N SER A 150 -32.90 -12.19 -25.18
CA SER A 150 -32.18 -12.32 -23.92
C SER A 150 -33.19 -12.45 -22.76
N HIS A 151 -33.18 -13.62 -22.12
CA HIS A 151 -33.89 -13.85 -20.87
C HIS A 151 -33.36 -12.88 -19.80
N HIS A 152 -34.28 -12.32 -19.01
CA HIS A 152 -33.95 -11.51 -17.85
C HIS A 152 -33.08 -12.30 -16.86
N ILE A 153 -31.81 -11.91 -16.73
CA ILE A 153 -31.02 -12.21 -15.54
C ILE A 153 -30.99 -10.92 -14.72
N ARG A 154 -31.80 -10.91 -13.64
CA ARG A 154 -31.64 -9.95 -12.54
C ARG A 154 -30.48 -10.44 -11.66
N PHE A 155 -29.54 -9.56 -11.39
CA PHE A 155 -28.64 -9.73 -10.25
C PHE A 155 -29.24 -8.99 -9.05
N MET A 156 -29.42 -9.73 -7.95
CA MET A 156 -29.53 -9.19 -6.59
C MET A 156 -28.13 -8.82 -6.08
#